data_AF-A0A7W1UJV7-F1
#
_entry.id   AF-A0A7W1UJV7-F1
#
_cell.length_a   1.000
_cell.length_b   1.000
_cell.length_c   1.000
_cell.angle_alpha   90.00
_cell.angle_beta   90.00
_cell.angle_gamma   90.00
#
_symmetry.space_group_name_H-M   'P 1'
#
loop_
_entity.id
_entity.type
_entity.pdbx_description
1 polymer ?
#
loop_
_entity_poly.entity_id
_entity_poly.type
_entity_poly.pdbx_seq_one_letter_code
_entity_poly.pdbx_strand_id
1 'polypeptide(L)'
;YHDTRLVPGIAAEGSDPLREWLEYGRFLATLVAEGRTVQIDHSGRASEYVPPVPGDHLVLHLPTDTRQSALAVGLPPKLSPAQRATYDLLVEGKQG
;
A
#
# COMPACT_ATOMS: atom_id res chain seq x y z
N TYR A 1 -13.50 1.73 12.06
CA TYR A 1 -13.20 1.60 10.62
C TYR A 1 -13.66 0.25 10.09
N HIS A 2 -13.22 -0.88 10.68
CA HIS A 2 -13.66 -2.22 10.28
C HIS A 2 -15.20 -2.36 10.22
N ASP A 3 -15.89 -2.27 11.37
CA ASP A 3 -17.35 -2.50 11.43
C ASP A 3 -18.17 -1.38 10.79
N THR A 4 -17.63 -0.16 10.79
CA THR A 4 -18.37 1.05 10.41
C THR A 4 -18.15 1.48 8.95
N ARG A 5 -17.12 0.97 8.28
CA ARG A 5 -16.73 1.40 6.92
C ARG A 5 -16.38 0.24 6.01
N LEU A 6 -15.49 -0.66 6.45
CA LEU A 6 -15.08 -1.81 5.64
C LEU A 6 -16.23 -2.80 5.42
N VAL A 7 -16.85 -3.29 6.52
CA VAL A 7 -17.93 -4.30 6.44
C VAL A 7 -19.12 -3.82 5.59
N PRO A 8 -19.62 -2.57 5.78
CA PRO A 8 -20.65 -2.04 4.89
C PRO A 8 -20.15 -1.83 3.45
N GLY A 9 -18.90 -1.39 3.27
CA GLY A 9 -18.31 -1.11 1.97
C GLY A 9 -18.19 -2.34 1.08
N ILE A 10 -17.68 -3.45 1.60
CA ILE A 10 -17.55 -4.72 0.86
C ILE A 10 -18.91 -5.39 0.58
N ALA A 11 -19.92 -5.10 1.40
CA ALA A 11 -21.27 -5.65 1.25
C ALA A 11 -22.14 -4.81 0.30
N ALA A 12 -21.69 -3.63 -0.08
CA ALA A 12 -22.43 -2.75 -0.99
C ALA A 12 -22.39 -3.29 -2.42
N GLU A 13 -23.54 -3.24 -3.10
CA GLU A 13 -23.68 -3.64 -4.50
C GLU A 13 -22.83 -2.73 -5.41
N GLY A 14 -22.03 -3.34 -6.28
CA GLY A 14 -21.11 -2.61 -7.18
C GLY A 14 -19.83 -2.10 -6.52
N SER A 15 -19.56 -2.44 -5.26
CA SER A 15 -18.27 -2.18 -4.62
C SER A 15 -17.15 -3.02 -5.26
N ASP A 16 -15.92 -2.51 -5.16
CA ASP A 16 -14.71 -3.30 -5.40
C ASP A 16 -14.14 -3.74 -4.04
N PRO A 17 -14.32 -5.01 -3.64
CA PRO A 17 -13.86 -5.47 -2.33
C PRO A 17 -12.35 -5.31 -2.13
N LEU A 18 -11.54 -5.49 -3.18
CA LEU A 18 -10.08 -5.36 -3.07
C LEU A 18 -9.68 -3.92 -2.77
N ARG A 19 -10.37 -2.95 -3.38
CA ARG A 19 -10.19 -1.53 -3.07
C ARG A 19 -10.53 -1.24 -1.60
N GLU A 20 -11.66 -1.75 -1.08
CA GLU A 20 -12.06 -1.50 0.31
C GLU A 20 -11.07 -2.10 1.31
N TRP A 21 -10.56 -3.31 1.02
CA TRP A 21 -9.49 -3.92 1.81
C TRP A 21 -8.18 -3.11 1.76
N LEU A 22 -7.82 -2.57 0.59
CA LEU A 22 -6.64 -1.71 0.44
C LEU A 22 -6.76 -0.43 1.27
N GLU A 23 -7.91 0.23 1.24
CA GLU A 23 -8.17 1.43 2.06
C GLU A 23 -8.14 1.11 3.56
N TYR A 24 -8.64 -0.06 3.96
CA TYR A 24 -8.51 -0.51 5.34
C TYR A 24 -7.05 -0.76 5.74
N GLY A 25 -6.27 -1.43 4.89
CA GLY A 25 -4.83 -1.62 5.10
C GLY A 25 -4.08 -0.29 5.22
N ARG A 26 -4.42 0.69 4.37
CA ARG A 26 -3.88 2.05 4.44
C ARG A 26 -4.21 2.70 5.78
N PHE A 27 -5.46 2.62 6.23
CA PHE A 27 -5.86 3.14 7.54
C PHE A 27 -5.08 2.48 8.67
N LEU A 28 -4.93 1.15 8.68
CA LEU A 28 -4.13 0.45 9.69
C LEU A 28 -2.67 0.93 9.70
N ALA A 29 -2.06 1.13 8.54
CA ALA A 29 -0.69 1.64 8.46
C ALA A 29 -0.53 3.01 9.13
N THR A 30 -1.51 3.91 8.99
CA THR A 30 -1.50 5.23 9.67
C THR A 30 -1.63 5.15 11.19
N LEU A 31 -2.17 4.06 11.73
CA LEU A 31 -2.21 3.82 13.18
C LEU A 31 -0.89 3.28 13.71
N VAL A 32 -0.10 2.61 12.87
CA VAL A 32 1.20 2.03 13.23
C VAL A 32 2.29 3.10 13.26
N ALA A 33 2.30 3.99 12.26
CA ALA A 33 3.28 5.06 12.16
C ALA A 33 2.67 6.30 11.49
N GLU A 34 3.11 7.48 11.92
CA GLU A 34 2.87 8.71 11.17
C GLU A 34 3.70 8.67 9.88
N GLY A 35 3.10 9.07 8.76
CA GLY A 35 3.77 9.00 7.47
C GLY A 35 2.82 9.27 6.32
N ARG A 36 3.27 8.90 5.11
CA ARG A 36 2.51 9.08 3.88
C ARG A 36 2.42 7.80 3.08
N THR A 37 1.31 7.62 2.36
CA THR A 37 1.13 6.47 1.45
C THR A 37 1.51 6.88 0.03
N VAL A 38 2.32 6.04 -0.62
CA VAL A 38 2.72 6.19 -2.01
C VAL A 38 2.34 4.95 -2.81
N GLN A 39 2.20 5.12 -4.12
CA GLN A 39 2.10 4.03 -5.08
C GLN A 39 3.32 4.03 -6.00
N ILE A 40 3.79 2.85 -6.36
CA ILE A 40 4.99 2.63 -7.16
C ILE A 40 4.59 1.82 -8.39
N ASP A 41 4.75 2.44 -9.56
CA ASP A 41 4.39 1.82 -10.83
C ASP A 41 5.33 0.68 -11.22
N HIS A 42 5.03 0.00 -12.33
CA HIS A 42 5.84 -1.11 -12.83
C HIS A 42 7.31 -0.71 -13.10
N SER A 43 7.58 0.55 -13.42
CA SER A 43 8.94 1.07 -13.66
C SER A 43 9.70 1.42 -12.38
N GLY A 44 9.05 1.34 -11.22
CA GLY A 44 9.61 1.73 -9.92
C GLY A 44 9.45 3.20 -9.58
N ARG A 45 8.66 3.97 -10.34
CA ARG A 45 8.43 5.39 -10.03
C ARG A 45 7.37 5.52 -8.95
N ALA A 46 7.73 6.21 -7.87
CA ALA A 46 6.81 6.54 -6.80
C ALA A 46 5.98 7.79 -7.14
N SER A 47 4.70 7.75 -6.81
CA SER A 47 3.78 8.89 -6.82
C SER A 47 2.89 8.84 -5.57
N GLU A 48 2.20 9.94 -5.27
CA GLU A 48 1.24 9.96 -4.18
C GLU A 48 0.13 8.92 -4.41
N TYR A 49 -0.36 8.30 -3.32
CA TYR A 49 -1.47 7.37 -3.39
C TYR A 49 -2.73 8.08 -3.87
N VAL A 50 -3.27 7.65 -5.02
CA VAL A 50 -4.54 8.15 -5.57
C VAL A 50 -5.41 6.97 -5.96
N PRO A 51 -6.56 6.75 -5.30
CA PRO A 51 -7.48 5.69 -5.70
C PRO A 51 -8.27 6.07 -6.97
N PRO A 52 -8.63 5.11 -7.85
CA PRO A 52 -8.27 3.69 -7.77
C PRO A 52 -6.80 3.46 -8.15
N VAL A 53 -6.14 2.57 -7.42
CA VAL A 53 -4.75 2.20 -7.71
C VAL A 53 -4.74 1.09 -8.76
N PRO A 54 -3.93 1.20 -9.82
CA PRO A 54 -3.75 0.11 -10.78
C PRO A 54 -3.27 -1.18 -10.12
N GLY A 55 -3.79 -2.33 -10.55
CA GLY A 55 -3.51 -3.63 -9.91
C GLY A 55 -2.06 -4.12 -10.03
N ASP A 56 -1.24 -3.48 -10.87
CA ASP A 56 0.19 -3.73 -11.03
C ASP A 56 1.07 -2.76 -10.22
N HIS A 57 0.48 -1.84 -9.45
CA HIS A 57 1.22 -0.93 -8.58
C HIS A 57 1.48 -1.54 -7.20
N LEU A 58 2.68 -1.29 -6.67
CA LEU A 58 3.03 -1.55 -5.28
C LEU A 58 2.61 -0.34 -4.42
N VAL A 59 1.89 -0.56 -3.33
CA VAL A 59 1.47 0.51 -2.41
C VAL A 59 2.21 0.35 -1.09
N LEU A 60 2.96 1.39 -0.71
CA LEU A 60 3.71 1.45 0.53
C LEU A 60 3.24 2.63 1.38
N HIS A 61 3.16 2.42 2.69
CA HIS A 61 3.15 3.50 3.65
C HIS A 61 4.59 3.75 4.10
N LEU A 62 5.05 4.99 3.95
CA LEU A 62 6.38 5.45 4.31
C LEU A 62 6.29 6.23 5.63
N PRO A 63 6.79 5.67 6.75
CA PRO A 63 6.88 6.39 8.01
C PRO A 63 7.73 7.66 7.88
N THR A 64 7.42 8.68 8.69
CA THR A 64 8.23 9.89 8.81
C THR A 64 9.56 9.60 9.54
N ASP A 65 9.57 8.68 10.51
CA ASP A 65 10.81 8.21 11.14
C ASP A 65 11.53 7.24 10.20
N THR A 66 12.67 7.68 9.66
CA THR A 66 13.48 6.92 8.69
C THR A 66 14.15 5.68 9.28
N ARG A 67 14.07 5.46 10.59
CA ARG A 67 14.51 4.21 11.24
C ARG A 67 13.47 3.09 11.12
N GLN A 68 12.23 3.42 10.80
CA GLN A 68 11.16 2.44 10.61
C GLN A 68 11.09 2.00 9.15
N SER A 69 10.95 0.69 8.92
CA SER A 69 10.69 0.16 7.59
C SER A 69 9.37 0.68 7.03
N ALA A 70 9.29 0.81 5.71
CA ALA A 70 8.04 1.01 5.02
C ALA A 70 7.09 -0.17 5.26
N LEU A 71 5.79 0.12 5.34
CA LEU A 71 4.75 -0.88 5.50
C LEU A 71 4.13 -1.17 4.12
N ALA A 72 4.11 -2.43 3.71
CA ALA A 72 3.41 -2.84 2.50
C ALA A 72 1.89 -2.81 2.76
N VAL A 73 1.19 -1.97 2.01
CA VAL A 73 -0.27 -1.78 2.10
C VAL A 73 -0.98 -2.55 0.99
N GLY A 74 -0.38 -2.61 -0.20
CA GLY A 74 -0.89 -3.35 -1.35
C GLY A 74 0.25 -3.91 -2.18
N LEU A 75 0.15 -5.18 -2.56
CA LEU A 75 1.15 -5.87 -3.37
C LEU A 75 0.53 -6.27 -4.72
N PRO A 76 1.18 -5.97 -5.85
CA PRO A 76 0.74 -6.52 -7.13
C PRO A 76 0.95 -8.04 -7.14
N PRO A 77 0.19 -8.82 -7.93
CA PRO A 77 0.35 -10.27 -8.02
C PRO A 77 1.77 -10.72 -8.39
N LYS A 78 2.49 -9.86 -9.11
CA LYS A 78 3.91 -10.03 -9.43
C LYS A 78 4.60 -8.68 -9.38
N LEU A 79 5.62 -8.56 -8.53
CA LEU A 79 6.50 -7.39 -8.52
C LEU A 79 7.36 -7.37 -9.79
N SER A 80 7.48 -6.20 -10.41
CA SER A 80 8.54 -5.94 -11.38
C SER A 80 9.91 -5.96 -10.70
N PRO A 81 11.03 -6.09 -11.45
CA PRO A 81 12.37 -5.96 -10.87
C PRO A 81 12.56 -4.65 -10.09
N ALA A 82 12.03 -3.53 -10.59
CA ALA A 82 12.17 -2.23 -9.94
C ALA A 82 11.34 -2.12 -8.65
N GLN A 83 10.12 -2.66 -8.66
CA GLN A 83 9.27 -2.73 -7.47
C GLN A 83 9.85 -3.69 -6.44
N ARG A 84 10.40 -4.84 -6.86
CA ARG A 84 11.08 -5.79 -5.99
C ARG A 84 12.26 -5.15 -5.28
N ALA A 85 13.12 -4.45 -6.01
CA ALA A 85 14.25 -3.72 -5.43
C ALA A 85 13.79 -2.68 -4.39
N THR A 86 12.69 -1.96 -4.69
CA THR A 86 12.11 -1.00 -3.75
C THR A 86 11.58 -1.68 -2.48
N TYR A 87 10.88 -2.80 -2.63
CA TYR A 87 10.36 -3.57 -1.51
C TYR A 87 11.49 -4.18 -0.65
N ASP A 88 12.50 -4.80 -1.28
CA ASP A 88 13.68 -5.35 -0.61
C ASP A 88 14.34 -4.29 0.29
N LEU A 89 14.56 -3.11 -0.27
CA LEU A 89 15.24 -2.02 0.41
C LEU A 89 14.39 -1.43 1.54
N LEU A 90 13.14 -1.06 1.24
CA LEU A 90 12.34 -0.23 2.14
C LEU A 90 11.50 -1.06 3.12
N VAL A 91 11.09 -2.27 2.75
CA VAL A 91 10.24 -3.13 3.58
C VAL A 91 11.08 -4.19 4.29
N GLU A 92 11.95 -4.90 3.57
CA GLU A 92 12.75 -5.99 4.14
C GLU A 92 14.11 -5.53 4.71
N GLY A 93 14.53 -4.29 4.43
CA GLY A 93 15.83 -3.77 4.88
C GLY A 93 17.03 -4.49 4.25
N LYS A 94 16.83 -5.21 3.14
CA LYS A 94 17.90 -5.90 2.42
C LYS A 94 18.63 -4.91 1.53
N GLN A 95 19.94 -4.80 1.72
CA GLN A 95 20.81 -4.17 0.73
C GLN A 95 21.17 -5.24 -0.30
N GLY A 96 20.89 -4.95 -1.58
CA GLY A 96 21.08 -5.87 -2.70
C GLY A 96 22.53 -6.25 -2.96
#